data_AF-A0A9P6FIQ9-F1
#
_entry.id   AF-A0A9P6FIQ9-F1
#
_cell.length_a   1.000
_cell.length_b   1.000
_cell.length_c   1.000
_cell.angle_alpha   90.00
_cell.angle_beta   90.00
_cell.angle_gamma   90.00
#
_symmetry.space_group_name_H-M   'P 1'
#
loop_
_entity.id
_entity.type
_entity.pdbx_description
1 polymer ?
#
loop_
_entity_poly.entity_id
_entity_poly.type
_entity_poly.pdbx_seq_one_letter_code
_entity_poly.pdbx_strand_id
1 'polypeptide(L)'
;EAERAGLVSRVFPADQLVDEAVKTAEKIAGLSQPIVQMVKDAVNQSFEVPLSAGLTFERRLFHATFGSHDQKEGMGAFAEKRKPSFKHK
;
A
#
# COMPACT_ATOMS: atom_id res chain seq x y z
N GLU A 1 -6.00 15.69 20.18
CA GLU A 1 -6.15 14.45 20.99
C GLU A 1 -6.35 13.21 20.12
N ALA A 2 -7.29 13.19 19.17
CA ALA A 2 -7.54 12.04 18.28
C ALA A 2 -6.31 11.50 17.54
N GLU A 3 -5.44 12.37 17.02
CA GLU A 3 -4.19 11.97 16.34
C GLU A 3 -3.23 11.24 17.29
N ARG A 4 -3.04 11.78 18.49
CA ARG A 4 -2.18 11.17 19.53
C ARG A 4 -2.71 9.81 20.00
N ALA A 5 -4.02 9.60 19.95
CA ALA A 5 -4.67 8.34 20.28
C ALA A 5 -4.68 7.34 19.11
N GLY A 6 -4.19 7.73 17.92
CA GLY A 6 -4.17 6.86 16.74
C GLY A 6 -5.53 6.69 16.04
N LEU A 7 -6.55 7.47 16.41
CA LEU A 7 -7.87 7.43 15.78
C LEU A 7 -7.88 8.06 14.38
N VAL A 8 -6.98 9.02 14.15
CA VAL A 8 -6.76 9.65 12.85
C VAL A 8 -5.28 9.66 12.53
N SER A 9 -4.93 9.53 11.24
CA SER A 9 -3.54 9.45 10.83
C SER A 9 -2.82 10.80 10.86
N ARG A 10 -3.53 11.91 10.58
CA ARG A 10 -2.99 13.29 10.51
C ARG A 10 -4.12 14.31 10.75
N VAL A 11 -3.76 15.51 11.19
CA VAL A 11 -4.69 16.65 11.35
C VAL A 11 -4.27 17.81 10.46
N PHE A 12 -5.22 18.42 9.78
CA PHE A 12 -5.02 19.56 8.89
C PHE A 12 -5.99 20.71 9.21
N PRO A 13 -5.64 21.96 8.87
CA PRO A 13 -6.62 23.05 8.80
C PRO A 13 -7.84 22.68 7.95
N ALA A 14 -9.03 23.13 8.36
CA ALA A 14 -10.29 22.70 7.74
C ALA A 14 -10.39 23.02 6.24
N ASP A 15 -9.80 24.14 5.83
CA ASP A 15 -9.71 24.60 4.44
C ASP A 15 -8.74 23.77 3.58
N GLN A 16 -7.83 23.02 4.20
CA GLN A 16 -6.83 22.18 3.51
C GLN A 16 -7.16 20.68 3.57
N LEU A 17 -8.13 20.29 4.41
CA LEU A 17 -8.42 18.89 4.73
C LEU A 17 -8.68 18.04 3.48
N VAL A 18 -9.56 18.53 2.60
CA VAL A 18 -9.96 17.79 1.40
C VAL A 18 -8.78 17.66 0.43
N ASP A 19 -8.05 18.75 0.19
CA ASP A 19 -6.91 18.75 -0.72
C ASP A 19 -5.81 17.79 -0.27
N GLU A 20 -5.49 17.77 1.03
CA GLU A 20 -4.48 16.85 1.59
C GLU A 20 -4.96 15.39 1.59
N ALA A 21 -6.24 15.14 1.80
CA ALA A 21 -6.83 13.80 1.68
C ALA A 21 -6.77 13.29 0.23
N VAL A 22 -7.12 14.13 -0.75
CA VAL A 22 -7.05 13.80 -2.18
C VAL A 22 -5.61 13.55 -2.62
N LYS A 23 -4.65 14.40 -2.24
CA LYS A 23 -3.22 14.17 -2.52
C LYS A 23 -2.73 12.81 -2.00
N THR A 24 -3.20 12.41 -0.82
CA THR A 24 -2.88 11.10 -0.25
C THR A 24 -3.49 9.97 -1.10
N ALA A 25 -4.75 10.12 -1.50
CA ALA A 25 -5.43 9.16 -2.37
C ALA A 25 -4.77 9.05 -3.76
N GLU A 26 -4.38 10.16 -4.37
CA GLU A 26 -3.66 10.20 -5.64
C GLU A 26 -2.32 9.48 -5.56
N LYS A 27 -1.58 9.67 -4.46
CA LYS A 27 -0.33 8.94 -4.22
C LYS A 27 -0.57 7.43 -4.18
N ILE A 28 -1.63 6.98 -3.52
CA ILE A 28 -1.98 5.55 -3.44
C ILE A 28 -2.44 5.04 -4.82
N ALA A 29 -3.26 5.81 -5.53
CA ALA A 29 -3.75 5.49 -6.88
C ALA A 29 -2.62 5.41 -7.91
N GLY A 30 -1.53 6.15 -7.70
CA GLY A 30 -0.31 6.05 -8.52
C GLY A 30 0.52 4.78 -8.29
N LEU A 31 0.12 3.91 -7.36
CA LEU A 31 0.76 2.60 -7.12
C LEU A 31 0.03 1.48 -7.86
N SER A 32 0.60 0.28 -7.85
CA SER A 32 -0.08 -0.90 -8.39
C SER A 32 -1.29 -1.29 -7.54
N GLN A 33 -2.50 -1.10 -8.09
CA GLN A 33 -3.77 -1.50 -7.46
C GLN A 33 -3.79 -2.92 -6.88
N PRO A 34 -3.44 -4.00 -7.64
CA PRO A 34 -3.47 -5.36 -7.08
C PRO A 34 -2.50 -5.53 -5.91
N ILE A 35 -1.34 -4.87 -5.95
CA ILE A 35 -0.35 -4.93 -4.87
C ILE A 35 -0.84 -4.15 -3.63
N VAL A 36 -1.42 -2.96 -3.81
CA VAL A 36 -2.01 -2.19 -2.71
C VAL A 36 -3.12 -2.98 -2.02
N GLN A 37 -3.97 -3.68 -2.78
CA GLN A 37 -4.99 -4.57 -2.23
C GLN A 37 -4.38 -5.69 -1.39
N MET A 38 -3.40 -6.43 -1.94
CA MET A 38 -2.72 -7.50 -1.21
C MET A 38 -2.06 -7.02 0.09
N VAL A 39 -1.44 -5.83 0.08
CA VAL A 39 -0.83 -5.24 1.28
C VAL A 39 -1.89 -4.91 2.34
N LYS A 40 -3.02 -4.32 1.93
CA LYS A 40 -4.12 -4.05 2.86
C LYS A 40 -4.69 -5.33 3.47
N ASP A 41 -4.83 -6.38 2.66
CA ASP A 41 -5.31 -7.68 3.11
C ASP A 41 -4.33 -8.34 4.09
N ALA A 42 -3.01 -8.27 3.82
CA ALA A 42 -1.96 -8.75 4.73
C ALA A 42 -2.02 -8.07 6.10
N VAL A 43 -2.13 -6.74 6.10
CA VAL A 43 -2.23 -5.94 7.33
C VAL A 43 -3.50 -6.28 8.10
N ASN A 44 -4.66 -6.30 7.46
CA ASN A 44 -5.92 -6.64 8.12
C ASN A 44 -5.88 -8.05 8.71
N GLN A 45 -5.37 -9.03 7.96
CA GLN A 45 -5.28 -10.42 8.43
C GLN A 45 -4.39 -10.55 9.66
N SER A 46 -3.34 -9.72 9.80
CA SER A 46 -2.42 -9.77 10.95
C SER A 46 -3.08 -9.43 12.29
N PHE A 47 -4.21 -8.72 12.28
CA PHE A 47 -5.00 -8.46 13.48
C PHE A 47 -5.86 -9.64 13.92
N GLU A 48 -6.11 -10.59 13.03
CA GLU A 48 -7.06 -11.69 13.23
C GLU A 48 -6.37 -13.03 13.56
N VAL A 49 -5.03 -13.10 13.46
CA VAL A 49 -4.30 -14.37 13.62
C VAL A 49 -3.03 -14.20 14.47
N PRO A 50 -2.52 -15.28 15.08
CA PRO A 50 -1.22 -15.25 15.73
C PRO A 50 -0.10 -14.84 14.78
N LEU A 51 0.95 -14.19 15.32
CA LEU A 51 2.08 -13.66 14.55
C LEU A 51 2.67 -14.67 13.54
N SER A 52 2.88 -15.92 13.94
CA SER A 52 3.45 -16.96 13.08
C SER A 52 2.57 -17.28 11.85
N ALA A 53 1.26 -17.26 12.02
CA ALA A 53 0.29 -17.45 10.95
C ALA A 53 0.25 -16.21 10.03
N GLY A 54 0.26 -15.01 10.61
CA GLY A 54 0.32 -13.74 9.88
C GLY A 54 1.54 -13.64 8.99
N LEU A 55 2.74 -13.94 9.52
CA LEU A 55 3.99 -13.97 8.75
C LEU A 55 3.96 -15.00 7.62
N THR A 56 3.31 -16.14 7.84
CA THR A 56 3.14 -17.17 6.79
C THR A 56 2.20 -16.69 5.69
N PHE A 57 1.12 -15.99 6.05
CA PHE A 57 0.20 -15.38 5.10
C PHE A 57 0.87 -14.28 4.27
N GLU A 58 1.55 -13.34 4.94
CA GLU A 58 2.29 -12.25 4.29
C GLU A 58 3.34 -12.79 3.30
N ARG A 59 4.13 -13.79 3.70
CA ARG A 59 5.12 -14.43 2.80
C ARG A 59 4.48 -15.03 1.55
N ARG A 60 3.30 -15.64 1.67
CA ARG A 60 2.57 -16.21 0.52
C ARG A 60 2.09 -15.10 -0.41
N LEU A 61 1.52 -14.03 0.11
CA LEU A 61 1.11 -12.87 -0.69
C LEU A 61 2.31 -12.23 -1.38
N PHE A 62 3.42 -12.04 -0.66
CA PHE A 62 4.66 -11.51 -1.22
C PHE A 62 5.15 -12.36 -2.39
N HIS A 63 5.19 -13.69 -2.26
CA HIS A 63 5.55 -14.56 -3.39
C HIS A 63 4.57 -14.45 -4.57
N ALA A 64 3.27 -14.32 -4.30
CA ALA A 64 2.27 -14.14 -5.36
C ALA A 64 2.51 -12.84 -6.16
N THR A 65 3.05 -11.79 -5.53
CA THR A 65 3.34 -10.54 -6.23
C THR A 65 4.32 -10.71 -7.40
N PHE A 66 5.27 -11.67 -7.34
CA PHE A 66 6.22 -11.93 -8.42
C PHE A 66 5.56 -12.45 -9.71
N GLY A 67 4.30 -12.90 -9.62
CA GLY A 67 3.49 -13.26 -10.77
C GLY A 67 2.88 -12.06 -11.52
N SER A 68 2.83 -10.87 -10.90
CA SER A 68 2.19 -9.70 -11.49
C SER A 68 3.11 -8.98 -12.48
N HIS A 69 2.49 -8.30 -13.45
CA HIS A 69 3.23 -7.44 -14.38
C HIS A 69 3.85 -6.25 -13.65
N ASP A 70 3.08 -5.62 -12.77
CA ASP A 70 3.50 -4.41 -12.07
C ASP A 70 4.66 -4.63 -11.11
N GLN A 71 4.81 -5.84 -10.56
CA GLN A 71 5.99 -6.19 -9.75
C GLN A 71 7.26 -6.20 -10.61
N LYS A 72 7.21 -6.79 -11.81
CA LYS A 72 8.34 -6.81 -12.75
C LYS A 72 8.68 -5.41 -13.25
N GLU A 73 7.67 -4.62 -13.60
CA GLU A 73 7.83 -3.22 -14.02
C GLU A 73 8.41 -2.37 -12.88
N GLY A 74 7.94 -2.54 -11.65
CA GLY A 74 8.47 -1.82 -10.49
C GLY A 74 9.96 -2.11 -10.27
N MET A 75 10.35 -3.38 -10.33
CA MET A 75 11.76 -3.79 -10.22
C MET A 75 12.61 -3.26 -11.39
N GLY A 76 12.11 -3.36 -12.63
CA GLY A 76 12.80 -2.88 -13.82
C GLY A 76 12.99 -1.37 -13.80
N ALA A 77 11.93 -0.62 -13.51
CA ALA A 77 11.97 0.83 -13.39
C ALA A 77 12.96 1.30 -12.31
N PHE A 78 13.03 0.59 -11.18
CA PHE A 78 14.01 0.86 -10.13
C PHE A 78 15.45 0.64 -10.61
N ALA A 79 15.73 -0.50 -11.26
CA ALA A 79 17.06 -0.81 -11.80
C ALA A 79 17.49 0.22 -12.87
N GLU A 80 16.55 0.66 -13.71
CA GLU A 80 16.75 1.65 -14.77
C GLU A 80 16.69 3.11 -14.28
N LYS A 81 16.44 3.33 -12.98
CA LYS A 81 16.30 4.66 -12.35
C LYS A 81 15.26 5.57 -13.01
N ARG A 82 14.15 4.98 -13.48
CA ARG A 82 13.01 5.68 -14.06
C ARG A 82 11.76 5.53 -13.20
N LYS A 83 10.74 6.33 -13.47
CA LYS A 83 9.43 6.15 -12.84
C LYS A 83 8.75 4.89 -13.41
N PRO A 84 8.14 4.04 -12.56
CA PRO A 84 7.37 2.89 -13.03
C PRO A 84 6.06 3.33 -13.69
N SER A 85 5.61 2.56 -14.68
CA SER A 85 4.30 2.68 -15.31
C SER A 85 3.45 1.47 -14.99
N PHE A 86 2.71 1.55 -13.89
CA PHE A 86 1.83 0.46 -13.44
C PHE A 86 0.59 0.36 -14.33
N LYS A 87 0.25 -0.86 -14.74
CA LYS A 87 -0.92 -1.19 -15.57
C LYS A 87 -2.02 -1.89 -14.77
N HIS A 88 -1.84 -2.03 -13.46
CA HIS A 88 -2.75 -2.70 -12.55
C HIS A 88 -2.98 -4.17 -12.91
N LYS A 89 -1.88 -4.85 -13.27
CA LYS A 89 -1.83 -6.25 -13.73
C LYS A 89 -0.66 -7.00 -13.13
#